data_AF-A0A6J3JPT4-F1
#
_entry.id   AF-A0A6J3JPT4-F1
#
_cell.length_a   1.000
_cell.length_b   1.000
_cell.length_c   1.000
_cell.angle_alpha   90.00
_cell.angle_beta   90.00
_cell.angle_gamma   90.00
#
_symmetry.space_group_name_H-M   'P 1'
#
loop_
_entity.id
_entity.type
_entity.pdbx_description
1 polymer ?
#
loop_
_entity_poly.entity_id
_entity_poly.type
_entity_poly.pdbx_seq_one_letter_code
_entity_poly.pdbx_strand_id
1 'polypeptide(L)'
;MNDFSAALNNFQAVQRRVSEKEKESIARARAGSRLSAEERQREEQLVSFDSHEEWNQMQSQEDEVAITEQDLELIKERETAIRQLEADILDVNQIFKDLAMMIHDQGDLIDSIEANVESSEVHVERATEQLQRAAYYQKKSRKKMCILVLVLSVIVVILGLIIWLVYKTK
;
A
#
# COMPACT_ATOMS: atom_id res chain seq x y z
N MET A 1 0.64 1.17 6.94
CA MET A 1 1.82 0.37 6.55
C MET A 1 1.80 -1.02 7.21
N ASN A 2 1.60 -1.09 8.53
CA ASN A 2 1.51 -2.35 9.27
C ASN A 2 0.38 -3.27 8.77
N ASP A 3 -0.77 -2.71 8.38
CA ASP A 3 -1.92 -3.52 7.95
C ASP A 3 -1.70 -4.23 6.62
N PHE A 4 -1.08 -3.55 5.64
CA PHE A 4 -0.74 -4.16 4.36
C PHE A 4 0.33 -5.25 4.54
N SER A 5 1.38 -4.96 5.32
CA SER A 5 2.42 -5.92 5.63
C SER A 5 1.87 -7.15 6.39
N ALA A 6 0.92 -6.95 7.31
CA ALA A 6 0.25 -8.03 8.04
C ALA A 6 -0.65 -8.86 7.11
N ALA A 7 -1.44 -8.23 6.25
CA ALA A 7 -2.30 -8.92 5.29
C ALA A 7 -1.48 -9.76 4.30
N LEU A 8 -0.36 -9.23 3.82
CA LEU A 8 0.51 -9.92 2.86
C LEU A 8 1.27 -11.09 3.50
N ASN A 9 1.80 -10.91 4.72
CA ASN A 9 2.44 -11.99 5.48
C ASN A 9 1.44 -13.13 5.78
N ASN A 10 0.20 -12.78 6.11
CA ASN A 10 -0.86 -13.77 6.30
C ASN A 10 -1.17 -14.49 4.98
N PHE A 11 -1.30 -13.76 3.87
CA PHE A 11 -1.53 -14.34 2.55
C PHE A 11 -0.40 -15.29 2.13
N GLN A 12 0.86 -14.89 2.29
CA GLN A 12 2.03 -15.76 2.03
C GLN A 12 2.04 -16.99 2.93
N ALA A 13 1.71 -16.84 4.21
CA ALA A 13 1.63 -17.98 5.15
C ALA A 13 0.51 -18.96 4.76
N VAL A 14 -0.63 -18.44 4.30
CA VAL A 14 -1.74 -19.28 3.80
C VAL A 14 -1.34 -19.98 2.50
N GLN A 15 -0.76 -19.28 1.52
CA GLN A 15 -0.30 -19.88 0.27
C GLN A 15 0.76 -20.98 0.51
N ARG A 16 1.72 -20.76 1.42
CA ARG A 16 2.69 -21.81 1.79
C ARG A 16 2.03 -23.04 2.39
N ARG A 17 1.09 -22.85 3.33
CA ARG A 17 0.34 -23.98 3.92
C ARG A 17 -0.46 -24.75 2.88
N VAL A 18 -1.04 -24.06 1.90
CA VAL A 18 -1.78 -24.69 0.80
C VAL A 18 -0.81 -25.48 -0.09
N SER A 19 0.33 -24.89 -0.48
CA SER A 19 1.37 -25.55 -1.26
C SER A 19 1.93 -26.80 -0.56
N GLU A 20 2.21 -26.72 0.75
CA GLU A 20 2.68 -27.85 1.55
C GLU A 20 1.66 -28.99 1.61
N LYS A 21 0.38 -28.68 1.86
CA LYS A 21 -0.69 -29.69 1.88
C LYS A 21 -0.93 -30.33 0.52
N GLU A 22 -0.86 -29.55 -0.56
CA GLU A 22 -0.96 -30.05 -1.93
C GLU A 22 0.25 -30.93 -2.30
N LYS A 23 1.47 -30.55 -1.90
CA LYS A 23 2.66 -31.39 -2.10
C LYS A 23 2.55 -32.71 -1.35
N GLU A 24 2.08 -32.69 -0.11
CA GLU A 24 1.89 -33.90 0.70
C GLU A 24 0.84 -34.84 0.08
N SER A 25 -0.29 -34.28 -0.39
CA SER A 25 -1.35 -35.07 -1.03
C SER A 25 -0.88 -35.70 -2.34
N ILE A 26 -0.12 -34.96 -3.17
CA ILE A 26 0.48 -35.48 -4.40
C ILE A 26 1.55 -36.53 -4.09
N ALA A 27 2.43 -36.29 -3.11
CA ALA A 27 3.46 -37.25 -2.73
C ALA A 27 2.83 -38.57 -2.26
N ARG A 28 1.73 -38.50 -1.51
CA ARG A 28 0.96 -39.69 -1.10
C ARG A 28 0.30 -40.40 -2.29
N ALA A 29 -0.35 -39.67 -3.20
CA ALA A 29 -0.96 -40.23 -4.40
C ALA A 29 0.10 -40.91 -5.32
N ARG A 30 1.28 -40.31 -5.42
CA ARG A 30 2.42 -40.83 -6.18
C ARG A 30 3.08 -42.05 -5.52
N ALA A 31 3.16 -42.09 -4.19
CA ALA A 31 3.66 -43.27 -3.48
C ALA A 31 2.70 -44.46 -3.66
N GLY A 32 1.39 -44.22 -3.58
CA GLY A 32 0.38 -45.23 -3.90
C GLY A 32 0.46 -45.72 -5.34
N SER A 33 0.76 -44.83 -6.30
CA SER A 33 0.84 -45.23 -7.71
C SER A 33 2.07 -46.08 -8.02
N ARG A 34 3.21 -45.81 -7.37
CA ARG A 34 4.42 -46.62 -7.53
C ARG A 34 4.26 -48.02 -6.95
N LEU A 35 3.63 -48.14 -5.78
CA LEU A 35 3.36 -49.44 -5.16
C LEU A 35 2.39 -50.27 -6.02
N SER A 36 1.30 -49.67 -6.52
CA SER A 36 0.35 -50.34 -7.43
C SER A 36 0.98 -50.79 -8.76
N ALA A 37 1.96 -50.04 -9.28
CA ALA A 37 2.69 -50.43 -10.50
C ALA A 37 3.66 -51.60 -10.26
N GLU A 38 4.35 -51.59 -9.11
CA GLU A 38 5.25 -52.67 -8.69
C GLU A 38 4.48 -53.97 -8.36
N GLU A 39 3.30 -53.86 -7.75
CA GLU A 39 2.40 -55.00 -7.48
C GLU A 39 1.84 -55.61 -8.76
N ARG A 40 1.39 -54.79 -9.73
CA ARG A 40 0.95 -55.28 -11.05
C ARG A 40 2.03 -56.06 -11.80
N GLN A 41 3.26 -55.55 -11.81
CA GLN A 41 4.38 -56.28 -12.43
C GLN A 41 4.68 -57.61 -11.72
N ARG A 42 4.49 -57.66 -10.40
CA ARG A 42 4.71 -58.87 -9.61
C ARG A 42 3.59 -59.89 -9.82
N GLU A 43 2.34 -59.47 -9.93
CA GLU A 43 1.21 -60.34 -10.29
C GLU A 43 1.33 -60.87 -11.73
N GLU A 44 1.64 -60.03 -12.73
CA GLU A 44 1.87 -60.50 -14.10
C GLU A 44 2.99 -61.56 -14.18
N GLN A 45 4.02 -61.44 -13.33
CA GLN A 45 5.10 -62.41 -13.25
C GLN A 45 4.69 -63.72 -12.53
N LEU A 46 3.77 -63.65 -11.56
CA LEU A 46 3.25 -64.79 -10.81
C LEU A 46 2.15 -65.57 -11.54
N VAL A 47 1.41 -64.93 -12.46
CA VAL A 47 0.35 -65.55 -13.28
C VAL A 47 0.91 -66.50 -14.36
N SER A 48 2.24 -66.65 -14.48
CA SER A 48 2.87 -67.57 -15.43
C SER A 48 3.07 -69.02 -14.93
N PHE A 49 2.67 -69.36 -13.70
CA PHE A 49 2.80 -70.72 -13.17
C PHE A 49 1.48 -71.28 -12.62
N ASP A 50 0.94 -72.20 -13.43
CA ASP A 50 -0.02 -73.25 -13.12
C ASP A 50 -1.52 -72.95 -13.18
N SER A 51 -2.18 -73.77 -14.00
CA SER A 51 -3.61 -73.85 -14.21
C SER A 51 -4.20 -74.93 -13.32
N HIS A 52 -4.93 -74.61 -12.25
CA HIS A 52 -6.11 -75.41 -11.85
C HIS A 52 -6.97 -74.71 -10.77
N GLU A 53 -8.26 -74.59 -11.10
CA GLU A 53 -9.49 -74.62 -10.29
C GLU A 53 -9.52 -74.24 -8.79
N GLU A 54 -10.54 -73.44 -8.47
CA GLU A 54 -11.24 -73.35 -7.18
C GLU A 54 -10.47 -72.85 -5.94
N TRP A 55 -10.28 -71.53 -5.86
CA TRP A 55 -10.38 -70.82 -4.56
C TRP A 55 -11.44 -69.74 -4.66
N ASN A 56 -12.69 -70.21 -4.59
CA ASN A 56 -13.86 -69.40 -4.37
C ASN A 56 -13.74 -68.72 -3.00
N GLN A 57 -14.09 -67.43 -2.97
CA GLN A 57 -14.80 -66.81 -1.85
C GLN A 57 -13.99 -66.61 -0.56
N MET A 58 -13.77 -65.33 -0.21
CA MET A 58 -13.31 -64.82 1.10
C MET A 58 -11.84 -64.41 1.22
N GLN A 59 -11.48 -63.30 0.57
CA GLN A 59 -10.65 -62.29 1.26
C GLN A 59 -11.02 -60.93 0.67
N SER A 60 -11.67 -60.11 1.51
CA SER A 60 -11.79 -58.64 1.46
C SER A 60 -11.36 -58.01 0.14
N GLN A 61 -12.24 -57.41 -0.67
CA GLN A 61 -12.74 -56.05 -0.39
C GLN A 61 -11.77 -55.22 0.47
N GLU A 62 -10.48 -55.24 0.16
CA GLU A 62 -9.63 -54.08 0.33
C GLU A 62 -9.79 -53.30 -0.97
N ASP A 63 -10.17 -52.04 -0.84
CA ASP A 63 -10.25 -51.09 -1.94
C ASP A 63 -8.87 -51.01 -2.63
N GLU A 64 -8.61 -51.91 -3.58
CA GLU A 64 -7.46 -51.87 -4.44
C GLU A 64 -7.71 -50.74 -5.42
N VAL A 65 -7.33 -49.53 -5.00
CA VAL A 65 -7.40 -48.33 -5.82
C VAL A 65 -6.40 -48.53 -6.96
N ALA A 66 -6.86 -49.17 -8.04
CA ALA A 66 -6.13 -49.31 -9.28
C ALA A 66 -5.95 -47.90 -9.87
N ILE A 67 -4.84 -47.26 -9.52
CA ILE A 67 -4.51 -45.92 -10.00
C ILE A 67 -4.38 -46.01 -11.53
N THR A 68 -5.23 -45.26 -12.22
CA THR A 68 -5.41 -45.28 -13.68
C THR A 68 -4.44 -44.30 -14.34
N GLU A 69 -4.13 -44.43 -15.65
CA GLU A 69 -3.34 -43.43 -16.39
C GLU A 69 -3.90 -41.98 -16.22
N GLN A 70 -5.22 -41.86 -16.07
CA GLN A 70 -5.91 -40.60 -15.77
C GLN A 70 -5.44 -39.97 -14.44
N ASP A 71 -5.12 -40.78 -13.41
CA ASP A 71 -4.66 -40.28 -12.12
C ASP A 71 -3.22 -39.75 -12.21
N LEU A 72 -2.38 -40.35 -13.06
CA LEU A 72 -1.02 -39.86 -13.33
C LEU A 72 -1.05 -38.51 -14.06
N GLU A 73 -1.97 -38.34 -15.00
CA GLU A 73 -2.18 -37.06 -15.69
C GLU A 73 -2.68 -35.99 -14.72
N LEU A 74 -3.64 -36.33 -13.85
CA LEU A 74 -4.13 -35.44 -12.79
C LEU A 74 -3.01 -35.02 -11.82
N ILE A 75 -2.13 -35.95 -11.42
CA ILE A 75 -0.97 -35.65 -10.56
C ILE A 75 -0.04 -34.66 -11.26
N LYS A 76 0.22 -34.83 -12.56
CA LYS A 76 1.09 -33.94 -13.34
C LYS A 76 0.49 -32.53 -13.49
N GLU A 77 -0.82 -32.45 -13.69
CA GLU A 77 -1.54 -31.17 -13.73
C GLU A 77 -1.40 -30.43 -12.39
N ARG A 78 -1.61 -31.13 -11.27
CA ARG A 78 -1.42 -30.53 -9.94
C ARG A 78 0.02 -30.12 -9.65
N GLU A 79 1.02 -30.90 -10.05
CA GLU A 79 2.43 -30.49 -9.93
C GLU A 79 2.72 -29.19 -10.68
N THR A 80 2.09 -29.01 -11.85
CA THR A 80 2.21 -27.78 -12.64
C THR A 80 1.56 -26.60 -11.93
N ALA A 81 0.36 -26.79 -11.36
CA ALA A 81 -0.32 -25.78 -10.55
C ALA A 81 0.48 -25.37 -9.31
N ILE A 82 1.14 -26.32 -8.62
CA ILE A 82 2.01 -26.01 -7.47
C ILE A 82 3.22 -25.18 -7.90
N ARG A 83 3.87 -25.50 -9.02
CA ARG A 83 5.01 -24.70 -9.52
C ARG A 83 4.58 -23.28 -9.86
N GLN A 84 3.38 -23.11 -10.40
CA GLN A 84 2.81 -21.80 -10.66
C GLN A 84 2.55 -21.04 -9.36
N LEU A 85 1.97 -21.70 -8.35
CA LEU A 85 1.77 -21.11 -7.02
C LEU A 85 3.10 -20.69 -6.36
N GLU A 86 4.17 -21.46 -6.52
CA GLU A 86 5.50 -21.10 -6.03
C GLU A 86 6.06 -19.85 -6.72
N ALA A 87 5.85 -19.71 -8.03
CA ALA A 87 6.22 -18.52 -8.77
C ALA A 87 5.43 -17.29 -8.29
N ASP A 88 4.12 -17.43 -8.09
CA ASP A 88 3.26 -16.35 -7.60
C ASP A 88 3.70 -15.86 -6.20
N ILE A 89 4.16 -16.77 -5.32
CA ILE A 89 4.71 -16.41 -4.00
C ILE A 89 5.97 -15.55 -4.14
N LEU A 90 6.84 -15.86 -5.11
CA LEU A 90 8.06 -15.09 -5.37
C LEU A 90 7.73 -13.69 -5.91
N ASP A 91 6.75 -13.59 -6.80
CA ASP A 91 6.28 -12.32 -7.34
C ASP A 91 5.71 -11.41 -6.25
N VAL A 92 4.94 -11.97 -5.30
CA VAL A 92 4.43 -11.23 -4.14
C VAL A 92 5.58 -10.70 -3.26
N ASN A 93 6.66 -11.48 -3.09
CA ASN A 93 7.84 -11.03 -2.36
C ASN A 93 8.54 -9.86 -3.08
N GLN A 94 8.58 -9.90 -4.41
CA GLN A 94 9.14 -8.82 -5.22
C GLN A 94 8.28 -7.55 -5.12
N ILE A 95 6.96 -7.66 -5.23
CA ILE A 95 6.03 -6.53 -5.01
C ILE A 95 6.25 -5.89 -3.64
N PHE A 96 6.50 -6.69 -2.59
CA PHE A 96 6.80 -6.17 -1.27
C PHE A 96 8.09 -5.35 -1.21
N LYS A 97 9.17 -5.84 -1.86
CA LYS A 97 10.45 -5.11 -1.93
C LYS A 97 10.32 -3.82 -2.73
N ASP A 98 9.60 -3.87 -3.85
CA ASP A 98 9.38 -2.71 -4.72
C ASP A 98 8.52 -1.66 -4.01
N LEU A 99 7.50 -2.08 -3.25
CA LEU A 99 6.71 -1.17 -2.43
C LEU A 99 7.53 -0.53 -1.30
N ALA A 100 8.38 -1.32 -0.63
CA ALA A 100 9.26 -0.81 0.41
C ALA A 100 10.24 0.25 -0.14
N MET A 101 10.81 0.00 -1.33
CA MET A 101 11.65 0.95 -2.04
C MET A 101 10.89 2.20 -2.43
N MET A 102 9.70 2.07 -3.04
CA MET A 102 8.88 3.20 -3.48
C MET A 102 8.45 4.10 -2.32
N ILE A 103 8.22 3.55 -1.13
CA ILE A 103 7.87 4.37 0.04
C ILE A 103 9.12 5.03 0.65
N HIS A 104 10.24 4.31 0.70
CA HIS A 104 11.51 4.90 1.12
C HIS A 104 11.89 6.10 0.23
N ASP A 105 11.75 5.96 -1.09
CA ASP A 105 12.06 7.02 -2.06
C ASP A 105 11.06 8.19 -2.00
N GLN A 106 9.84 7.98 -1.49
CA GLN A 106 8.86 9.04 -1.24
C GLN A 106 9.09 9.82 0.06
N GLY A 107 10.07 9.42 0.89
CA GLY A 107 10.40 10.11 2.15
C GLY A 107 10.76 11.58 1.95
N ASP A 108 11.62 11.88 0.97
CA ASP A 108 12.12 13.24 0.71
C ASP A 108 11.01 14.20 0.22
N LEU A 109 9.99 13.69 -0.47
CA LEU A 109 8.87 14.51 -0.96
C LEU A 109 7.90 14.87 0.18
N ILE A 110 7.69 13.97 1.14
CA ILE A 110 6.84 14.22 2.32
C ILE A 110 7.44 15.32 3.20
N ASP A 111 8.75 15.30 3.42
CA ASP A 111 9.46 16.34 4.18
C ASP A 111 9.26 17.73 3.55
N SER A 112 9.19 17.80 2.22
CA SER A 112 8.91 19.06 1.51
C SER A 112 7.47 19.57 1.71
N ILE A 113 6.49 18.68 1.86
CA ILE A 113 5.09 19.06 2.13
C ILE A 113 4.97 19.57 3.56
N GLU A 114 5.57 18.88 4.53
CA GLU A 114 5.59 19.31 5.93
C GLU A 114 6.25 20.68 6.07
N ALA A 115 7.41 20.88 5.45
CA ALA A 115 8.11 22.17 5.42
C ALA A 115 7.26 23.29 4.75
N ASN A 116 6.53 22.98 3.68
CA ASN A 116 5.66 23.95 3.01
C ASN A 116 4.44 24.31 3.87
N VAL A 117 3.87 23.35 4.60
CA VAL A 117 2.74 23.56 5.51
C VAL A 117 3.19 24.40 6.71
N GLU A 118 4.30 24.06 7.35
CA GLU A 118 4.88 24.82 8.47
C GLU A 118 5.21 26.27 8.03
N SER A 119 5.86 26.42 6.88
CA SER A 119 6.15 27.75 6.32
C SER A 119 4.87 28.56 6.06
N SER A 120 3.83 27.91 5.52
CA SER A 120 2.53 28.56 5.28
C SER A 120 1.86 29.02 6.56
N GLU A 121 1.90 28.23 7.63
CA GLU A 121 1.39 28.60 8.96
C GLU A 121 2.10 29.86 9.48
N VAL A 122 3.44 29.87 9.46
CA VAL A 122 4.25 31.02 9.90
C VAL A 122 3.96 32.28 9.05
N HIS A 123 3.76 32.12 7.75
CA HIS A 123 3.41 33.22 6.86
C HIS A 123 2.03 33.80 7.16
N VAL A 124 1.03 32.95 7.44
CA VAL A 124 -0.32 33.38 7.82
C VAL A 124 -0.28 34.12 9.15
N GLU A 125 0.41 33.58 10.16
CA GLU A 125 0.53 34.24 11.47
C GLU A 125 1.14 35.65 11.33
N ARG A 126 2.27 35.77 10.64
CA ARG A 126 2.92 37.07 10.39
C ARG A 126 2.01 38.02 9.60
N ALA A 127 1.30 37.52 8.59
CA ALA A 127 0.36 38.34 7.82
C ALA A 127 -0.77 38.88 8.71
N THR A 128 -1.31 38.06 9.62
CA THR A 128 -2.36 38.50 10.55
C THR A 128 -1.85 39.60 11.48
N GLU A 129 -0.62 39.47 12.01
CA GLU A 129 -0.02 40.48 12.87
C GLU A 129 0.19 41.81 12.12
N GLN A 130 0.71 41.74 10.88
CA GLN A 130 0.88 42.93 10.05
C GLN A 130 -0.45 43.61 9.73
N LEU A 131 -1.50 42.85 9.41
CA LEU A 131 -2.84 43.38 9.16
C LEU A 131 -3.42 44.06 10.39
N GLN A 132 -3.26 43.48 11.59
CA GLN A 132 -3.69 44.10 12.84
C GLN A 132 -2.95 45.42 13.11
N ARG A 133 -1.62 45.44 12.94
CA ARG A 133 -0.81 46.65 13.08
C ARG A 133 -1.23 47.72 12.07
N ALA A 134 -1.44 47.35 10.81
CA ALA A 134 -1.88 48.26 9.76
C ALA A 134 -3.25 48.89 10.10
N ALA A 135 -4.22 48.09 10.55
CA ALA A 135 -5.52 48.57 10.99
C ALA A 135 -5.42 49.55 12.17
N TYR A 136 -4.56 49.23 13.15
CA TYR A 136 -4.28 50.12 14.29
C TYR A 136 -3.71 51.47 13.83
N TYR A 137 -2.70 51.45 12.95
CA TYR A 137 -2.09 52.68 12.43
C TYR A 137 -3.06 53.50 11.58
N GLN A 138 -3.88 52.86 10.74
CA GLN A 138 -4.90 53.53 9.94
C GLN A 138 -5.90 54.28 10.83
N LYS A 139 -6.40 53.64 11.90
CA LYS A 139 -7.33 54.26 12.86
C LYS A 139 -6.69 55.46 13.57
N LYS A 140 -5.40 55.37 13.94
CA LYS A 140 -4.67 56.46 14.61
C LYS A 140 -4.33 57.62 13.66
N SER A 141 -4.01 57.31 12.41
CA SER A 141 -3.61 58.31 11.39
C SER A 141 -4.75 59.29 11.07
N ARG A 142 -6.01 58.83 11.04
CA ARG A 142 -7.19 59.70 10.79
C ARG A 142 -7.25 60.91 11.73
N LYS A 143 -6.98 60.71 13.03
CA LYS A 143 -6.96 61.79 14.02
C LYS A 143 -5.82 62.78 13.76
N LYS A 144 -4.62 62.26 13.45
CA LYS A 144 -3.44 63.07 13.13
C LYS A 144 -3.67 63.89 11.85
N MET A 145 -4.28 63.30 10.83
CA MET A 145 -4.60 63.97 9.57
C MET A 145 -5.58 65.14 9.81
N CYS A 146 -6.62 64.94 10.62
CA CYS A 146 -7.55 66.01 10.98
C CYS A 146 -6.85 67.18 11.70
N ILE A 147 -5.99 66.87 12.68
CA ILE A 147 -5.21 67.90 13.39
C ILE A 147 -4.29 68.66 12.41
N LEU A 148 -3.62 67.94 11.50
CA LEU A 148 -2.74 68.55 10.50
C LEU A 148 -3.51 69.52 9.59
N VAL A 149 -4.68 69.10 9.10
CA VAL A 149 -5.56 69.94 8.26
C VAL A 149 -6.02 71.19 9.02
N LEU A 150 -6.40 71.06 10.30
CA LEU A 150 -6.78 72.22 11.12
C LEU A 150 -5.63 73.20 11.30
N VAL A 151 -4.42 72.72 11.60
CA VAL A 151 -3.23 73.57 11.75
C VAL A 151 -2.92 74.32 10.44
N LEU A 152 -2.96 73.64 9.30
CA LEU A 152 -2.75 74.28 8.00
C LEU A 152 -3.81 75.33 7.68
N SER A 153 -5.08 75.05 8.00
CA SER A 153 -6.18 76.01 7.83
C SER A 153 -5.95 77.30 8.62
N VAL A 154 -5.55 77.19 9.89
CA VAL A 154 -5.24 78.36 10.73
C VAL A 154 -4.09 79.19 10.16
N ILE A 155 -3.03 78.55 9.67
CA ILE A 155 -1.89 79.24 9.05
C ILE A 155 -2.35 80.04 7.82
N VAL A 156 -3.18 79.44 6.95
CA VAL A 156 -3.73 80.11 5.76
C VAL A 156 -4.56 81.33 6.15
N VAL A 157 -5.40 81.22 7.19
CA VAL A 157 -6.20 82.35 7.70
C VAL A 157 -5.30 83.48 8.21
N ILE A 158 -4.27 83.17 9.00
CA ILE A 158 -3.35 84.18 9.54
C ILE A 158 -2.61 84.91 8.41
N LEU A 159 -2.09 84.16 7.43
CA LEU A 159 -1.42 84.74 6.27
C LEU A 159 -2.37 85.65 5.47
N GLY A 160 -3.62 85.21 5.26
CA GLY A 160 -4.65 86.00 4.61
C GLY A 160 -4.96 87.31 5.33
N LEU A 161 -5.06 87.28 6.67
CA LEU A 161 -5.27 88.48 7.49
C LEU A 161 -4.10 89.47 7.40
N ILE A 162 -2.86 88.97 7.45
CA ILE A 162 -1.67 89.81 7.31
C ILE A 162 -1.67 90.50 5.95
N ILE A 163 -1.90 89.76 4.86
CA ILE A 163 -1.96 90.30 3.51
C ILE A 163 -3.08 91.35 3.39
N TRP A 164 -4.27 91.06 3.93
CA TRP A 164 -5.40 91.97 3.90
C TRP A 164 -5.13 93.27 4.67
N LEU A 165 -4.53 93.18 5.86
CA LEU A 165 -4.13 94.35 6.64
C LEU A 165 -3.11 95.21 5.88
N VAL A 166 -2.08 94.60 5.29
CA VAL A 166 -1.08 95.32 4.49
C VAL A 166 -1.71 96.02 3.30
N TYR A 167 -2.63 95.36 2.59
CA TYR A 167 -3.31 95.97 1.43
C TYR A 167 -4.27 97.09 1.86
N LYS A 168 -4.94 96.96 3.00
CA LYS A 168 -5.83 98.00 3.55
C LYS A 168 -5.08 99.23 4.07
N THR A 169 -3.86 99.04 4.58
CA THR A 169 -3.02 100.14 5.10
C THR A 169 -2.28 100.91 4.01
N LYS A 170 -2.12 100.34 2.80
CA LYS A 170 -1.64 101.06 1.61
C LYS A 170 -2.77 101.81 0.93
#